data_AF-A0A662PA15-F1
#
_entry.id   AF-A0A662PA15-F1
#
_cell.length_a   1.000
_cell.length_b   1.000
_cell.length_c   1.000
_cell.angle_alpha   90.00
_cell.angle_beta   90.00
_cell.angle_gamma   90.00
#
_symmetry.space_group_name_H-M   'P 1'
#
loop_
_entity.id
_entity.type
_entity.pdbx_description
1 polymer ?
#
loop_
_entity_poly.entity_id
_entity_poly.type
_entity_poly.pdbx_seq_one_letter_code
_entity_poly.pdbx_strand_id
1 'polypeptide(L)'
;INDFFDMPYDITAGKKRAVHEMPKIAFIGIILAVVFISVLHLLYLKEILYIITYITSYLLATFYSAPPIRFKNRGLAGIVVNGLIEKTLPVLAIFAFFNHFDIDTLIFLAVSFSFGIIEIVTHQIYDYENDLTTEIHSFVTTIGMDKALKSYKYVICPFSGMLIVLLCFIISLKISYAFLLIIATFISYPVLQLFISKGWLNRGKKVIPLYISCMNILINTLLPLFFTVILSLENRLNTILLLVALGSQYYVIKYNLNSLKKKALIHFEIFDDT
;
A
#
# COMPACT_ATOMS: atom_id res chain seq x y z
N ILE A 1 6.41 -12.43 11.59
CA ILE A 1 6.39 -13.74 10.87
C ILE A 1 7.22 -13.66 9.60
N ASN A 2 6.94 -12.69 8.71
CA ASN A 2 7.69 -12.54 7.45
C ASN A 2 9.21 -12.48 7.67
N ASP A 3 9.69 -11.51 8.46
CA ASP A 3 11.12 -11.31 8.76
C ASP A 3 11.78 -12.56 9.36
N PHE A 4 11.03 -13.34 10.15
CA PHE A 4 11.56 -14.57 10.74
C PHE A 4 11.85 -15.64 9.68
N PHE A 5 10.94 -15.82 8.71
CA PHE A 5 11.13 -16.78 7.63
C PHE A 5 12.03 -16.25 6.49
N ASP A 6 12.27 -14.95 6.44
CA ASP A 6 13.22 -14.30 5.52
C ASP A 6 14.62 -14.14 6.05
N MET A 7 14.85 -14.33 7.35
CA MET A 7 16.15 -14.17 7.98
C MET A 7 17.33 -14.81 7.21
N PRO A 8 17.26 -16.07 6.70
CA PRO A 8 18.38 -16.64 5.93
C PRO A 8 18.69 -15.87 4.63
N TYR A 9 17.65 -15.37 3.96
CA TYR A 9 17.75 -14.64 2.70
C TYR A 9 18.21 -13.21 2.94
N ASP A 10 17.66 -12.54 3.96
CA ASP A 10 18.06 -11.21 4.37
C ASP A 10 19.54 -11.17 4.78
N ILE A 11 20.01 -12.16 5.54
CA ILE A 11 21.43 -12.28 5.91
C ILE A 11 22.30 -12.44 4.65
N THR A 12 21.88 -13.28 3.70
CA THR A 12 22.61 -13.50 2.43
C THR A 12 22.66 -12.23 1.58
N ALA A 13 21.60 -11.44 1.58
CA ALA A 13 21.51 -10.14 0.91
C ALA A 13 22.18 -9.00 1.67
N GLY A 14 22.80 -9.26 2.83
CA GLY A 14 23.44 -8.24 3.67
C GLY A 14 22.45 -7.29 4.37
N LYS A 15 21.15 -7.63 4.40
CA LYS A 15 20.10 -6.84 5.07
C LYS A 15 20.12 -7.15 6.58
N LYS A 16 20.13 -6.09 7.40
CA LYS A 16 20.04 -6.21 8.87
C LYS A 16 18.62 -5.85 9.32
N ARG A 17 17.93 -6.80 9.96
CA ARG A 17 16.58 -6.60 10.51
C ARG A 17 16.59 -6.78 12.04
N ALA A 18 15.66 -6.11 12.72
CA ALA A 18 15.54 -6.19 14.18
C ALA A 18 15.36 -7.63 14.70
N VAL A 19 14.68 -8.49 13.93
CA VAL A 19 14.44 -9.89 14.31
C VAL A 19 15.73 -10.72 14.38
N HIS A 20 16.81 -10.31 13.70
CA HIS A 20 18.09 -11.02 13.71
C HIS A 20 18.78 -10.96 15.07
N GLU A 21 18.56 -9.89 15.81
CA GLU A 21 19.21 -9.63 17.12
C GLU A 21 18.26 -9.91 18.30
N MET A 22 17.02 -10.32 18.00
CA MET A 22 15.99 -10.48 19.01
C MET A 22 16.09 -11.85 19.71
N PRO A 23 16.03 -11.90 21.06
CA PRO A 23 15.91 -13.17 21.77
C PRO A 23 14.64 -13.92 21.36
N LYS A 24 14.74 -15.25 21.19
CA LYS A 24 13.58 -16.09 20.80
C LYS A 24 12.36 -15.90 21.71
N ILE A 25 12.58 -15.70 23.01
CA ILE A 25 11.50 -15.47 23.98
C ILE A 25 10.74 -14.17 23.69
N ALA A 26 11.44 -13.10 23.27
CA ALA A 26 10.82 -11.83 22.92
C ALA A 26 10.01 -11.96 21.63
N PHE A 27 10.54 -12.66 20.62
CA PHE A 27 9.81 -12.96 19.39
C PHE A 27 8.51 -13.73 19.66
N ILE A 28 8.58 -14.81 20.45
CA ILE A 28 7.40 -15.58 20.86
C ILE A 28 6.41 -14.70 21.63
N GLY A 29 6.91 -13.87 22.56
CA GLY A 29 6.10 -12.92 23.31
C GLY A 29 5.33 -11.94 22.41
N ILE A 30 5.98 -11.41 21.36
CA ILE A 30 5.32 -10.53 20.37
C ILE A 30 4.21 -11.28 19.62
N ILE A 31 4.48 -12.51 19.16
CA ILE A 31 3.46 -13.30 18.47
C ILE A 31 2.26 -13.58 19.38
N LEU A 32 2.51 -14.00 20.63
CA LEU A 32 1.44 -14.24 21.60
C LEU A 32 0.66 -12.97 21.92
N ALA A 33 1.33 -11.81 22.05
CA ALA A 33 0.68 -10.53 22.27
C ALA A 33 -0.21 -10.13 21.09
N VAL A 34 0.27 -10.29 19.85
CA VAL A 34 -0.53 -10.02 18.64
C VAL A 34 -1.76 -10.92 18.61
N VAL A 35 -1.60 -12.23 18.82
CA VAL A 35 -2.72 -13.19 18.85
C VAL A 35 -3.72 -12.83 19.96
N PHE A 36 -3.22 -12.51 21.16
CA PHE A 36 -4.07 -12.13 22.28
C PHE A 36 -4.89 -10.86 21.97
N ILE A 37 -4.25 -9.81 21.47
CA ILE A 37 -4.92 -8.56 21.07
C ILE A 37 -5.94 -8.83 19.97
N SER A 38 -5.59 -9.62 18.96
CA SER A 38 -6.51 -10.03 17.89
C SER A 38 -7.74 -10.75 18.45
N VAL A 39 -7.56 -11.73 19.35
CA VAL A 39 -8.68 -12.45 19.99
C VAL A 39 -9.58 -11.49 20.75
N LEU A 40 -9.02 -10.55 21.52
CA LEU A 40 -9.80 -9.53 22.21
C LEU A 40 -10.63 -8.67 21.25
N HIS A 41 -10.06 -8.27 20.10
CA HIS A 41 -10.80 -7.52 19.08
C HIS A 41 -11.96 -8.33 18.50
N LEU A 42 -11.74 -9.61 18.18
CA LEU A 42 -12.79 -10.47 17.62
C LEU A 42 -13.92 -10.70 18.64
N LEU A 43 -13.59 -10.88 19.92
CA LEU A 43 -14.57 -11.02 21.01
C LEU A 43 -15.35 -9.72 21.28
N TYR A 44 -14.72 -8.57 21.05
CA TYR A 44 -15.36 -7.26 21.22
C TYR A 44 -16.30 -6.94 20.06
N LEU A 45 -15.84 -7.05 18.81
CA LEU A 45 -16.59 -6.62 17.63
C LEU A 45 -17.74 -7.57 17.26
N LYS A 46 -17.56 -8.89 17.43
CA LYS A 46 -18.58 -9.94 17.19
C LYS A 46 -19.26 -9.95 15.80
N GLU A 47 -18.72 -9.23 14.82
CA GLU A 47 -19.23 -9.22 13.44
C GLU A 47 -18.67 -10.38 12.63
N ILE A 48 -19.54 -11.30 12.18
CA ILE A 48 -19.12 -12.57 11.57
C ILE A 48 -18.31 -12.41 10.29
N LEU A 49 -18.71 -11.50 9.40
CA LEU A 49 -18.02 -11.27 8.13
C LEU A 49 -16.67 -10.61 8.33
N TYR A 50 -16.57 -9.69 9.31
CA TYR A 50 -15.29 -9.14 9.76
C TYR A 50 -14.37 -10.25 10.28
N ILE A 51 -14.88 -11.12 11.17
CA ILE A 51 -14.11 -12.21 11.75
C ILE A 51 -13.56 -13.16 10.67
N ILE A 52 -14.40 -13.55 9.70
CA ILE A 52 -13.98 -14.41 8.57
C ILE A 52 -12.88 -13.73 7.75
N THR A 53 -13.06 -12.45 7.40
CA THR A 53 -12.08 -11.68 6.62
C THR A 53 -10.76 -11.53 7.37
N TYR A 54 -10.83 -11.28 8.67
CA TYR A 54 -9.67 -11.12 9.55
C TYR A 54 -8.88 -12.42 9.68
N ILE A 55 -9.54 -13.55 9.97
CA ILE A 55 -8.90 -14.86 10.05
C ILE A 55 -8.26 -15.22 8.69
N THR A 56 -8.97 -14.99 7.60
CA THR A 56 -8.46 -15.24 6.23
C THR A 56 -7.20 -14.43 5.96
N SER A 57 -7.17 -13.15 6.36
CA SER A 57 -5.99 -12.29 6.23
C SER A 57 -4.78 -12.87 6.96
N TYR A 58 -4.94 -13.31 8.22
CA TYR A 58 -3.85 -13.90 9.00
C TYR A 58 -3.33 -15.21 8.41
N LEU A 59 -4.23 -16.07 7.94
CA LEU A 59 -3.86 -17.33 7.28
C LEU A 59 -3.09 -17.06 6.00
N LEU A 60 -3.58 -16.19 5.13
CA LEU A 60 -2.91 -15.84 3.87
C LEU A 60 -1.57 -15.15 4.12
N ALA A 61 -1.48 -14.22 5.08
CA ALA A 61 -0.23 -13.57 5.43
C ALA A 61 0.80 -14.57 5.98
N THR A 62 0.35 -15.59 6.72
CA THR A 62 1.22 -16.68 7.19
C THR A 62 1.69 -17.54 6.01
N PHE A 63 0.78 -17.99 5.15
CA PHE A 63 1.11 -18.80 3.97
C PHE A 63 1.89 -18.05 2.90
N TYR A 64 1.84 -16.72 2.91
CA TYR A 64 2.67 -15.89 2.04
C TYR A 64 4.16 -16.06 2.33
N SER A 65 4.53 -16.09 3.61
CA SER A 65 5.93 -16.12 4.05
C SER A 65 6.42 -17.49 4.52
N ALA A 66 5.57 -18.27 5.19
CA ALA A 66 5.95 -19.51 5.86
C ALA A 66 5.87 -20.75 4.94
N PRO A 67 6.77 -21.73 5.11
CA PRO A 67 6.63 -23.04 4.47
C PRO A 67 5.40 -23.81 5.01
N PRO A 68 4.86 -24.78 4.23
CA PRO A 68 5.36 -25.26 2.94
C PRO A 68 4.85 -24.46 1.72
N ILE A 69 3.87 -23.57 1.91
CA ILE A 69 3.22 -22.88 0.79
C ILE A 69 4.11 -21.74 0.27
N ARG A 70 4.49 -20.79 1.13
CA ARG A 70 5.35 -19.63 0.82
C ARG A 70 5.00 -18.98 -0.52
N PHE A 71 3.80 -18.39 -0.63
CA PHE A 71 3.29 -17.82 -1.89
C PHE A 71 4.22 -16.79 -2.54
N LYS A 72 5.03 -16.06 -1.76
CA LYS A 72 5.97 -15.08 -2.31
C LYS A 72 6.98 -15.67 -3.30
N ASN A 73 7.25 -16.98 -3.22
CA ASN A 73 8.11 -17.72 -4.15
C ASN A 73 7.30 -18.40 -5.29
N ARG A 74 6.04 -18.00 -5.54
CA ARG A 74 5.14 -18.64 -6.51
C ARG A 74 4.65 -17.68 -7.59
N GLY A 75 5.53 -16.81 -8.08
CA GLY A 75 5.24 -15.93 -9.22
C GLY A 75 3.93 -15.14 -9.07
N LEU A 76 2.99 -15.38 -9.99
CA LEU A 76 1.67 -14.72 -10.01
C LEU A 76 0.86 -14.92 -8.72
N ALA A 77 0.89 -16.13 -8.13
CA ALA A 77 0.16 -16.40 -6.90
C ALA A 77 0.69 -15.55 -5.74
N GLY A 78 2.00 -15.27 -5.72
CA GLY A 78 2.61 -14.35 -4.77
C GLY A 78 2.05 -12.95 -4.88
N ILE A 79 1.97 -12.39 -6.08
CA ILE A 79 1.42 -11.05 -6.29
C ILE A 79 -0.06 -10.99 -5.89
N VAL A 80 -0.87 -11.98 -6.30
CA VAL A 80 -2.30 -12.01 -5.96
C VAL A 80 -2.50 -12.06 -4.43
N VAL A 81 -1.82 -12.97 -3.75
CA VAL A 81 -1.93 -13.09 -2.29
C VAL A 81 -1.43 -11.83 -1.59
N ASN A 82 -0.33 -11.24 -2.05
CA ASN A 82 0.20 -9.99 -1.48
C ASN A 82 -0.80 -8.83 -1.64
N GLY A 83 -1.34 -8.63 -2.85
CA GLY A 83 -2.34 -7.60 -3.12
C GLY A 83 -3.59 -7.75 -2.25
N LEU A 84 -4.00 -9.00 -1.97
CA LEU A 84 -5.09 -9.29 -1.05
C LEU A 84 -4.75 -8.90 0.39
N ILE A 85 -3.63 -9.38 0.95
CA ILE A 85 -3.33 -9.22 2.38
C ILE A 85 -2.91 -7.78 2.74
N GLU A 86 -2.22 -7.06 1.85
CA GLU A 86 -1.70 -5.73 2.18
C GLU A 86 -2.76 -4.63 2.04
N LYS A 87 -3.72 -4.78 1.11
CA LYS A 87 -4.69 -3.73 0.79
C LYS A 87 -6.14 -4.21 0.76
N THR A 88 -6.46 -5.24 -0.03
CA THR A 88 -7.87 -5.61 -0.31
C THR A 88 -8.59 -6.14 0.91
N LEU A 89 -8.01 -7.08 1.65
CA LEU A 89 -8.66 -7.70 2.81
C LEU A 89 -8.79 -6.74 4.00
N PRO A 90 -7.82 -5.85 4.29
CA PRO A 90 -8.04 -4.76 5.24
C PRO A 90 -9.23 -3.87 4.88
N VAL A 91 -9.38 -3.52 3.59
CA VAL A 91 -10.53 -2.71 3.12
C VAL A 91 -11.83 -3.51 3.21
N LEU A 92 -11.82 -4.79 2.80
CA LEU A 92 -12.97 -5.67 2.95
C LEU A 92 -13.39 -5.81 4.42
N ALA A 93 -12.44 -5.86 5.35
CA ALA A 93 -12.75 -5.95 6.77
C ALA A 93 -13.54 -4.72 7.24
N ILE A 94 -13.18 -3.51 6.80
CA ILE A 94 -13.95 -2.30 7.12
C ILE A 94 -15.38 -2.40 6.60
N PHE A 95 -15.57 -2.74 5.33
CA PHE A 95 -16.91 -2.89 4.74
C PHE A 95 -17.72 -4.01 5.40
N ALA A 96 -17.08 -5.14 5.71
CA ALA A 96 -17.68 -6.27 6.38
C ALA A 96 -18.11 -5.95 7.82
N PHE A 97 -17.37 -5.09 8.52
CA PHE A 97 -17.76 -4.62 9.85
C PHE A 97 -19.02 -3.76 9.81
N PHE A 98 -19.14 -2.88 8.81
CA PHE A 98 -20.32 -2.04 8.63
C PHE A 98 -21.46 -2.72 7.86
N ASN A 99 -21.30 -3.99 7.48
CA ASN A 99 -22.24 -4.74 6.64
C ASN A 99 -22.65 -3.99 5.36
N HIS A 100 -21.71 -3.26 4.75
CA HIS A 100 -21.93 -2.47 3.54
C HIS A 100 -21.31 -3.17 2.32
N PHE A 101 -22.15 -3.59 1.37
CA PHE A 101 -21.73 -4.42 0.22
C PHE A 101 -22.35 -3.95 -1.11
N ASP A 102 -22.35 -2.64 -1.34
CA ASP A 102 -22.83 -2.04 -2.58
C ASP A 102 -21.75 -2.02 -3.68
N ILE A 103 -22.11 -1.47 -4.85
CA ILE A 103 -21.21 -1.32 -6.01
C ILE A 103 -19.94 -0.51 -5.70
N ASP A 104 -20.01 0.43 -4.76
CA ASP A 104 -18.84 1.19 -4.32
C ASP A 104 -17.85 0.30 -3.58
N THR A 105 -18.33 -0.64 -2.76
CA THR A 105 -17.50 -1.65 -2.07
C THR A 105 -16.67 -2.43 -3.10
N LEU A 106 -17.31 -2.94 -4.14
CA LEU A 106 -16.61 -3.68 -5.20
C LEU A 106 -15.52 -2.83 -5.87
N ILE A 107 -15.81 -1.56 -6.12
CA ILE A 107 -14.86 -0.64 -6.78
C ILE A 107 -13.71 -0.28 -5.85
N PHE A 108 -13.97 -0.04 -4.56
CA PHE A 108 -12.93 0.16 -3.56
C PHE A 108 -12.02 -1.07 -3.47
N LEU A 109 -12.59 -2.28 -3.41
CA LEU A 109 -11.82 -3.52 -3.36
C LEU A 109 -10.96 -3.71 -4.62
N ALA A 110 -11.51 -3.43 -5.80
CA ALA A 110 -10.78 -3.51 -7.06
C ALA A 110 -9.61 -2.50 -7.11
N VAL A 111 -9.85 -1.25 -6.68
CA VAL A 111 -8.79 -0.23 -6.59
C VAL A 111 -7.72 -0.64 -5.58
N SER A 112 -8.10 -1.03 -4.37
CA SER A 112 -7.18 -1.46 -3.33
C SER A 112 -6.34 -2.66 -3.77
N PHE A 113 -6.95 -3.64 -4.44
CA PHE A 113 -6.22 -4.76 -5.03
C PHE A 113 -5.21 -4.26 -6.06
N SER A 114 -5.65 -3.43 -7.02
CA SER A 114 -4.77 -2.90 -8.08
C SER A 114 -3.58 -2.09 -7.54
N PHE A 115 -3.78 -1.33 -6.46
CA PHE A 115 -2.70 -0.65 -5.73
C PHE A 115 -1.73 -1.64 -5.10
N GLY A 116 -2.24 -2.68 -4.44
CA GLY A 116 -1.41 -3.75 -3.91
C GLY A 116 -0.57 -4.43 -4.99
N ILE A 117 -1.12 -4.63 -6.20
CA ILE A 117 -0.37 -5.14 -7.36
C ILE A 117 0.72 -4.16 -7.80
N ILE A 118 0.42 -2.86 -7.88
CA ILE A 118 1.43 -1.84 -8.23
C ILE A 118 2.58 -1.88 -7.23
N GLU A 119 2.29 -1.85 -5.93
CA GLU A 119 3.30 -1.82 -4.86
C GLU A 119 4.19 -3.07 -4.92
N ILE A 120 3.61 -4.28 -4.91
CA ILE A 120 4.42 -5.51 -4.89
C ILE A 120 5.24 -5.71 -6.17
N VAL A 121 4.71 -5.38 -7.34
CA VAL A 121 5.48 -5.49 -8.59
C VAL A 121 6.60 -4.45 -8.62
N THR A 122 6.38 -3.27 -8.05
CA THR A 122 7.41 -2.25 -7.89
C THR A 122 8.54 -2.74 -7.00
N HIS A 123 8.22 -3.32 -5.84
CA HIS A 123 9.20 -3.91 -4.93
C HIS A 123 10.00 -5.02 -5.62
N GLN A 124 9.33 -5.95 -6.31
CA GLN A 124 10.00 -7.03 -7.04
C GLN A 124 10.89 -6.52 -8.20
N ILE A 125 10.54 -5.41 -8.85
CA ILE A 125 11.42 -4.78 -9.85
C ILE A 125 12.68 -4.21 -9.19
N TYR A 126 12.58 -3.62 -8.01
CA TYR A 126 13.75 -3.09 -7.29
C TYR A 126 14.63 -4.18 -6.70
N ASP A 127 14.03 -5.26 -6.21
CA ASP A 127 14.74 -6.39 -5.61
C ASP A 127 15.21 -7.45 -6.64
N TYR A 128 14.97 -7.26 -7.94
CA TYR A 128 15.23 -8.27 -8.97
C TYR A 128 16.63 -8.92 -8.91
N GLU A 129 17.70 -8.12 -8.81
CA GLU A 129 19.06 -8.66 -8.74
C GLU A 129 19.29 -9.46 -7.46
N ASN A 130 18.77 -8.98 -6.32
CA ASN A 130 18.87 -9.69 -5.04
C ASN A 130 18.07 -11.00 -5.06
N ASP A 131 16.86 -10.97 -5.60
CA ASP A 131 15.98 -12.14 -5.74
C ASP A 131 16.61 -13.21 -6.64
N LEU A 132 17.28 -12.80 -7.72
CA LEU A 132 18.03 -13.72 -8.59
C LEU A 132 19.17 -14.42 -7.84
N THR A 133 19.94 -13.68 -7.04
CA THR A 133 21.07 -14.26 -6.28
C THR A 133 20.62 -15.22 -5.17
N THR A 134 19.39 -15.08 -4.69
CA THR A 134 18.83 -15.86 -3.58
C THR A 134 17.85 -16.95 -4.02
N GLU A 135 17.79 -17.21 -5.33
CA GLU A 135 16.90 -18.21 -5.97
C GLU A 135 15.41 -18.03 -5.61
N ILE A 136 14.97 -16.78 -5.39
CA ILE A 136 13.58 -16.46 -5.12
C ILE A 136 12.80 -16.39 -6.44
N HIS A 137 11.83 -17.29 -6.60
CA HIS A 137 10.93 -17.34 -7.76
C HIS A 137 9.75 -16.36 -7.62
N SER A 138 10.04 -15.07 -7.50
CA SER A 138 9.05 -13.99 -7.59
C SER A 138 8.49 -13.87 -9.01
N PHE A 139 7.45 -13.07 -9.21
CA PHE A 139 6.86 -12.93 -10.54
C PHE A 139 7.84 -12.29 -11.51
N VAL A 140 8.54 -11.23 -11.08
CA VAL A 140 9.51 -10.51 -11.91
C VAL A 140 10.69 -11.41 -12.28
N THR A 141 11.23 -12.23 -11.35
CA THR A 141 12.30 -13.19 -11.69
C THR A 141 11.81 -14.31 -12.62
N THR A 142 10.53 -14.70 -12.52
CA THR A 142 9.95 -15.74 -13.39
C THR A 142 9.75 -15.27 -14.83
N ILE A 143 9.26 -14.04 -15.04
CA ILE A 143 8.98 -13.53 -16.39
C ILE A 143 10.15 -12.74 -17.00
N GLY A 144 11.12 -12.34 -16.18
CA GLY A 144 12.27 -11.52 -16.54
C GLY A 144 11.97 -10.00 -16.50
N MET A 145 13.01 -9.22 -16.19
CA MET A 145 12.94 -7.77 -15.99
C MET A 145 12.26 -7.02 -17.15
N ASP A 146 12.66 -7.27 -18.40
CA ASP A 146 12.12 -6.54 -19.56
C ASP A 146 10.62 -6.75 -19.75
N LYS A 147 10.17 -8.02 -19.63
CA LYS A 147 8.74 -8.35 -19.72
C LYS A 147 7.98 -7.76 -18.53
N ALA A 148 8.55 -7.80 -17.33
CA ALA A 148 7.96 -7.21 -16.14
C ALA A 148 7.76 -5.70 -16.29
N LEU A 149 8.79 -4.95 -16.72
CA LEU A 149 8.71 -3.51 -16.96
C LEU A 149 7.67 -3.16 -18.03
N LYS A 150 7.61 -3.93 -19.12
CA LYS A 150 6.62 -3.73 -20.18
C LYS A 150 5.20 -3.97 -19.67
N SER A 151 4.96 -5.10 -19.00
CA SER A 151 3.65 -5.43 -18.40
C SER A 151 3.24 -4.38 -17.36
N TYR A 152 4.18 -3.96 -16.52
CA TYR A 152 3.95 -2.96 -15.48
C TYR A 152 3.54 -1.61 -16.06
N LYS A 153 4.26 -1.11 -17.06
CA LYS A 153 4.02 0.21 -17.68
C LYS A 153 2.77 0.24 -18.57
N TYR A 154 2.50 -0.82 -19.32
CA TYR A 154 1.47 -0.83 -20.36
C TYR A 154 0.19 -1.57 -19.98
N VAL A 155 0.20 -2.39 -18.93
CA VAL A 155 -0.97 -3.16 -18.48
C VAL A 155 -1.35 -2.80 -17.05
N ILE A 156 -0.46 -3.05 -16.07
CA ILE A 156 -0.77 -2.92 -14.64
C ILE A 156 -1.08 -1.47 -14.26
N CYS A 157 -0.19 -0.53 -14.58
CA CYS A 157 -0.39 0.88 -14.21
C CYS A 157 -1.59 1.52 -14.93
N PRO A 158 -1.79 1.36 -16.25
CA PRO A 158 -2.97 1.94 -16.92
C PRO A 158 -4.28 1.36 -16.42
N PHE A 159 -4.35 0.04 -16.19
CA PHE A 159 -5.55 -0.61 -15.65
C PHE A 159 -5.88 -0.07 -14.24
N SER A 160 -4.87 0.03 -13.37
CA SER A 160 -5.04 0.61 -12.03
C SER A 160 -5.44 2.08 -12.10
N GLY A 161 -4.84 2.85 -13.00
CA GLY A 161 -5.20 4.25 -13.24
C GLY A 161 -6.66 4.42 -13.65
N MET A 162 -7.19 3.55 -14.51
CA MET A 162 -8.61 3.52 -14.89
C MET A 162 -9.51 3.25 -13.68
N LEU A 163 -9.18 2.26 -12.84
CA LEU A 163 -9.94 1.96 -11.63
C LEU A 163 -9.93 3.14 -10.64
N ILE A 164 -8.79 3.82 -10.50
CA ILE A 164 -8.67 5.01 -9.65
C ILE A 164 -9.53 6.16 -10.17
N VAL A 165 -9.53 6.40 -11.49
CA VAL A 165 -10.38 7.42 -12.11
C VAL A 165 -11.86 7.10 -11.84
N LEU A 166 -12.27 5.83 -11.97
CA LEU A 166 -13.63 5.40 -11.65
C LEU A 166 -13.99 5.63 -10.18
N LEU A 167 -13.07 5.34 -9.26
CA LEU A 167 -13.26 5.63 -7.83
C LEU A 167 -13.38 7.14 -7.57
N CYS A 168 -12.51 7.95 -8.17
CA CYS A 168 -12.58 9.40 -8.06
C CYS A 168 -13.92 9.94 -8.57
N PHE A 169 -14.43 9.40 -9.67
CA PHE A 169 -15.75 9.74 -10.20
C PHE A 169 -16.84 9.45 -9.17
N ILE A 170 -16.87 8.26 -8.57
CA ILE A 170 -17.87 7.91 -7.54
C ILE A 170 -17.76 8.82 -6.31
N ILE A 171 -16.54 9.07 -5.84
CA ILE A 171 -16.30 9.99 -4.71
C ILE A 171 -16.83 11.39 -5.04
N SER A 172 -16.61 11.87 -6.27
CA SER A 172 -17.09 13.19 -6.69
C SER A 172 -18.62 13.32 -6.74
N LEU A 173 -19.33 12.20 -6.96
CA LEU A 173 -20.79 12.16 -6.95
C LEU A 173 -21.35 12.09 -5.53
N LYS A 174 -20.69 11.36 -4.62
CA LYS A 174 -21.17 11.12 -3.26
C LYS A 174 -20.78 12.21 -2.26
N ILE A 175 -19.62 12.86 -2.47
CA ILE A 175 -19.04 13.76 -1.47
C ILE A 175 -18.89 15.16 -2.06
N SER A 176 -19.62 16.12 -1.47
CA SER A 176 -19.57 17.52 -1.87
C SER A 176 -18.14 18.07 -1.83
N TYR A 177 -17.80 18.88 -2.83
CA TYR A 177 -16.48 19.55 -2.97
C TYR A 177 -15.28 18.63 -3.18
N ALA A 178 -15.41 17.29 -3.10
CA ALA A 178 -14.30 16.36 -3.38
C ALA A 178 -13.77 16.52 -4.81
N PHE A 179 -14.64 16.90 -5.76
CA PHE A 179 -14.27 17.15 -7.15
C PHE A 179 -13.18 18.22 -7.30
N LEU A 180 -13.09 19.20 -6.38
CA LEU A 180 -12.06 20.24 -6.42
C LEU A 180 -10.66 19.66 -6.19
N LEU A 181 -10.52 18.78 -5.20
CA LEU A 181 -9.25 18.10 -4.91
C LEU A 181 -8.84 17.13 -6.03
N ILE A 182 -9.84 16.44 -6.59
CA ILE A 182 -9.63 15.54 -7.72
C ILE A 182 -9.12 16.34 -8.92
N ILE A 183 -9.82 17.40 -9.34
CA ILE A 183 -9.39 18.27 -10.45
C ILE A 183 -8.01 18.87 -10.19
N ALA A 184 -7.75 19.37 -8.99
CA ALA A 184 -6.45 19.92 -8.62
C ALA A 184 -5.33 18.87 -8.79
N THR A 185 -5.58 17.62 -8.42
CA THR A 185 -4.64 16.51 -8.61
C THR A 185 -4.42 16.21 -10.10
N PHE A 186 -5.49 16.14 -10.91
CA PHE A 186 -5.36 15.92 -12.35
C PHE A 186 -4.58 17.05 -13.05
N ILE A 187 -4.73 18.31 -12.59
CA ILE A 187 -3.95 19.47 -13.08
C ILE A 187 -2.50 19.42 -12.59
N SER A 188 -2.24 18.89 -11.40
CA SER A 188 -0.86 18.78 -10.86
C SER A 188 0.04 17.91 -11.74
N TYR A 189 -0.52 16.88 -12.38
CA TYR A 189 0.23 15.98 -13.27
C TYR A 189 0.92 16.70 -14.45
N PRO A 190 0.19 17.42 -15.34
CA PRO A 190 0.83 18.14 -16.44
C PRO A 190 1.76 19.25 -15.96
N VAL A 191 1.44 19.91 -14.83
CA VAL A 191 2.32 20.94 -14.24
C VAL A 191 3.66 20.32 -13.80
N LEU A 192 3.64 19.20 -13.08
CA LEU A 192 4.85 18.48 -12.69
C LEU A 192 5.62 17.97 -13.91
N GLN A 193 4.92 17.48 -14.93
CA GLN A 193 5.55 17.04 -16.17
C GLN A 193 6.27 18.18 -16.91
N LEU A 194 5.69 19.40 -16.91
CA LEU A 194 6.31 20.60 -17.47
C LEU A 194 7.54 21.04 -16.66
N PHE A 195 7.50 20.96 -15.34
CA PHE A 195 8.67 21.29 -14.51
C PHE A 195 9.81 20.29 -14.69
N ILE A 196 9.48 19.00 -14.85
CA ILE A 196 10.48 17.96 -15.15
C ILE A 196 11.06 18.17 -16.54
N SER A 197 10.24 18.46 -17.57
CA SER A 197 10.74 18.66 -18.93
C SER A 197 11.61 19.91 -19.08
N LYS A 198 11.34 20.96 -18.28
CA LYS A 198 12.19 22.16 -18.17
C LYS A 198 13.44 21.97 -17.30
N GLY A 199 13.66 20.79 -16.74
CA GLY A 199 14.80 20.50 -15.86
C GLY A 199 14.75 21.21 -14.51
N TRP A 200 13.60 21.74 -14.11
CA TRP A 200 13.42 22.39 -12.80
C TRP A 200 13.30 21.38 -11.66
N LEU A 201 12.83 20.17 -11.99
CA LEU A 201 12.70 19.05 -11.06
C LEU A 201 13.33 17.80 -11.68
N ASN A 202 14.12 17.09 -10.89
CA ASN A 202 14.64 15.78 -11.23
C ASN A 202 13.75 14.68 -10.65
N ARG A 203 13.60 13.58 -11.38
CA ARG A 203 12.84 12.41 -10.92
C ARG A 203 13.79 11.32 -10.47
N GLY A 204 13.75 10.96 -9.18
CA GLY A 204 14.64 9.96 -8.60
C GLY A 204 14.40 8.56 -9.15
N LYS A 205 13.25 7.96 -8.85
CA LYS A 205 12.86 6.63 -9.33
C LYS A 205 11.93 6.75 -10.55
N LYS A 206 12.31 6.15 -11.68
CA LYS A 206 11.58 6.26 -12.98
C LYS A 206 10.58 5.12 -13.26
N VAL A 207 10.60 4.06 -12.47
CA VAL A 207 9.81 2.83 -12.71
C VAL A 207 8.31 3.11 -12.66
N ILE A 208 7.83 3.70 -11.56
CA ILE A 208 6.43 4.09 -11.40
C ILE A 208 6.11 5.20 -12.42
N PRO A 209 4.95 5.22 -13.08
CA PRO A 209 4.54 6.38 -13.87
C PRO A 209 4.16 7.60 -13.00
N LEU A 210 4.44 8.82 -13.47
CA LEU A 210 4.20 10.05 -12.69
C LEU A 210 2.71 10.25 -12.35
N TYR A 211 1.79 9.85 -13.24
CA TYR A 211 0.35 9.96 -12.99
C TYR A 211 -0.08 9.06 -11.82
N ILE A 212 0.46 7.84 -11.71
CA ILE A 212 0.21 6.93 -10.57
C ILE A 212 0.70 7.57 -9.28
N SER A 213 1.88 8.20 -9.29
CA SER A 213 2.39 8.91 -8.11
C SER A 213 1.45 10.03 -7.66
N CYS A 214 0.91 10.83 -8.58
CA CYS A 214 -0.05 11.89 -8.24
C CYS A 214 -1.35 11.31 -7.65
N MET A 215 -1.86 10.23 -8.26
CA MET A 215 -3.06 9.54 -7.76
C MET A 215 -2.84 8.91 -6.38
N ASN A 216 -1.64 8.42 -6.10
CA ASN A 216 -1.27 7.87 -4.79
C ASN A 216 -1.35 8.94 -3.69
N ILE A 217 -0.87 10.16 -3.97
CA ILE A 217 -0.98 11.31 -3.04
C ILE A 217 -2.44 11.64 -2.78
N LEU A 218 -3.27 11.67 -3.83
CA LEU A 218 -4.69 11.95 -3.69
C LEU A 218 -5.37 10.94 -2.76
N ILE A 219 -5.14 9.66 -2.96
CA ILE A 219 -5.83 8.58 -2.23
C ILE A 219 -5.28 8.41 -0.80
N ASN A 220 -3.97 8.47 -0.60
CA ASN A 220 -3.36 8.17 0.69
C ASN A 220 -3.12 9.40 1.58
N THR A 221 -3.21 10.61 1.03
CA THR A 221 -2.92 11.85 1.77
C THR A 221 -4.09 12.83 1.70
N LEU A 222 -4.48 13.28 0.50
CA LEU A 222 -5.41 14.40 0.36
C LEU A 222 -6.85 14.02 0.72
N LEU A 223 -7.36 12.90 0.21
CA LEU A 223 -8.73 12.45 0.46
C LEU A 223 -8.96 12.08 1.94
N PRO A 224 -8.09 11.32 2.62
CA PRO A 224 -8.29 11.01 4.05
C PRO A 224 -8.35 12.26 4.91
N LEU A 225 -7.43 13.22 4.70
CA LEU A 225 -7.46 14.51 5.40
C LEU A 225 -8.78 15.24 5.13
N PHE A 226 -9.17 15.35 3.87
CA PHE A 226 -10.41 16.02 3.48
C PHE A 226 -11.65 15.39 4.13
N PHE A 227 -11.74 14.05 4.14
CA PHE A 227 -12.84 13.35 4.79
C PHE A 227 -12.87 13.60 6.30
N THR A 228 -11.71 13.61 6.97
CA THR A 228 -11.68 13.95 8.41
C THR A 228 -12.08 15.39 8.71
N VAL A 229 -11.80 16.34 7.80
CA VAL A 229 -12.30 17.72 7.92
C VAL A 229 -13.83 17.74 7.80
N ILE A 230 -14.41 17.09 6.79
CA ILE A 230 -15.87 17.01 6.63
C ILE A 230 -16.50 16.40 7.88
N LEU A 231 -16.01 15.24 8.34
CA LEU A 231 -16.53 14.56 9.52
C LEU A 231 -16.42 15.42 10.79
N SER A 232 -15.35 16.20 10.93
CA SER A 232 -15.15 17.13 12.05
C SER A 232 -16.11 18.32 12.00
N LEU A 233 -16.51 18.77 10.81
CA LEU A 233 -17.51 19.82 10.64
C LEU A 233 -18.92 19.30 10.95
N GLU A 234 -19.21 18.05 10.61
CA GLU A 234 -20.50 17.41 10.92
C GLU A 234 -20.67 17.12 12.42
N ASN A 235 -19.61 16.66 13.09
CA ASN A 235 -19.63 16.36 14.52
C ASN A 235 -18.31 16.71 15.20
N ARG A 236 -18.38 17.57 16.24
CA ARG A 236 -17.22 18.02 17.01
C ARG A 236 -16.41 16.87 17.64
N LEU A 237 -17.04 15.74 17.96
CA LEU A 237 -16.34 14.56 18.49
C LEU A 237 -15.34 13.98 17.48
N ASN A 238 -15.60 14.13 16.18
CA ASN A 238 -14.71 13.67 15.12
C ASN A 238 -13.45 14.52 14.96
N THR A 239 -13.32 15.65 15.69
CA THR A 239 -12.09 16.46 15.71
C THR A 239 -10.87 15.63 16.13
N ILE A 240 -11.06 14.62 16.98
CA ILE A 240 -10.00 13.69 17.37
C ILE A 240 -9.44 12.95 16.15
N LEU A 241 -10.31 12.50 15.23
CA LEU A 241 -9.89 11.83 14.00
C LEU A 241 -9.08 12.77 13.09
N LEU A 242 -9.47 14.05 13.02
CA LEU A 242 -8.72 15.06 12.28
C LEU A 242 -7.33 15.28 12.89
N LEU A 243 -7.20 15.36 14.21
CA LEU A 243 -5.90 15.49 14.87
C LEU A 243 -4.99 14.28 14.62
N VAL A 244 -5.55 13.06 14.68
CA VAL A 244 -4.83 11.84 14.35
C VAL A 244 -4.38 11.83 12.88
N ALA A 245 -5.27 12.21 11.97
CA ALA A 245 -4.95 12.28 10.54
C ALA A 245 -3.88 13.35 10.25
N LEU A 246 -3.94 14.53 10.86
CA LEU A 246 -2.90 15.55 10.72
C LEU A 246 -1.55 15.06 11.29
N GLY A 247 -1.58 14.39 12.44
CA GLY A 247 -0.39 13.79 13.04
C GLY A 247 0.25 12.74 12.12
N SER A 248 -0.55 11.89 11.47
CA SER A 248 -0.05 10.87 10.56
C SER A 248 0.62 11.46 9.30
N GLN A 249 0.27 12.69 8.91
CA GLN A 249 0.88 13.37 7.77
C GLN A 249 2.22 14.04 8.06
N TYR A 250 2.70 14.05 9.32
CA TYR A 250 3.95 14.72 9.69
C TYR A 250 5.14 14.29 8.80
N TYR A 251 5.33 12.98 8.62
CA TYR A 251 6.43 12.44 7.82
C TYR A 251 6.28 12.76 6.34
N VAL A 252 5.05 12.72 5.82
CA VAL A 252 4.74 13.07 4.42
C VAL A 252 5.06 14.53 4.14
N ILE A 253 4.67 15.45 5.02
CA ILE A 253 4.96 16.88 4.88
C ILE A 253 6.46 17.13 4.97
N LYS A 254 7.12 16.58 6.00
CA LYS A 254 8.58 16.68 6.17
C LYS A 254 9.33 16.21 4.92
N TYR A 255 8.85 15.12 4.34
CA TYR A 255 9.40 14.55 3.12
C TYR A 255 9.23 15.45 1.89
N ASN A 256 8.01 15.92 1.64
CA ASN A 256 7.71 16.81 0.53
C ASN A 256 8.52 18.12 0.61
N LEU A 257 8.70 18.68 1.82
CA LEU A 257 9.56 19.85 2.05
C LEU A 257 11.03 19.56 1.69
N ASN A 258 11.55 18.39 2.05
CA ASN A 258 12.90 17.98 1.70
C ASN A 258 13.07 17.74 0.19
N SER A 259 12.06 17.16 -0.46
CA SER A 259 12.02 16.97 -1.91
C SER A 259 12.09 18.32 -2.66
N LEU A 260 11.32 19.32 -2.21
CA LEU A 260 11.36 20.67 -2.77
C LEU A 260 12.73 21.34 -2.58
N LYS A 261 13.34 21.23 -1.39
CA LYS A 261 14.69 21.73 -1.14
C LYS A 261 15.74 21.12 -2.07
N LYS A 262 15.63 19.83 -2.36
CA LYS A 262 16.55 19.09 -3.23
C LYS A 262 16.21 19.19 -4.73
N LYS A 263 15.12 19.88 -5.10
CA LYS A 263 14.56 19.91 -6.48
C LYS A 263 14.44 18.50 -7.09
N ALA A 264 14.15 17.52 -6.25
CA ALA A 264 14.10 16.12 -6.64
C ALA A 264 12.81 15.51 -6.14
N LEU A 265 12.00 14.93 -7.02
CA LEU A 265 10.87 14.09 -6.65
C LEU A 265 11.44 12.75 -6.17
N ILE A 266 11.55 12.64 -4.86
CA ILE A 266 11.96 11.42 -4.17
C ILE A 266 10.65 10.61 -3.96
N HIS A 267 10.74 9.28 -4.02
CA HIS A 267 9.64 8.31 -4.08
C HIS A 267 8.58 8.39 -2.94
N PHE A 268 7.35 7.90 -3.14
CA PHE A 268 6.24 8.00 -2.18
C PHE A 268 6.09 6.80 -1.21
N GLU A 269 7.04 5.86 -1.21
CA GLU A 269 7.10 4.86 -0.13
C GLU A 269 7.58 5.57 1.13
N ILE A 270 6.61 5.83 2.01
CA ILE A 270 6.90 6.12 3.40
C ILE A 270 7.52 4.82 3.97
N PHE A 271 8.74 4.93 4.49
CA PHE A 271 9.44 3.91 5.28
C PHE A 271 10.17 2.80 4.50
N ASP A 272 11.28 3.13 3.83
CA ASP A 272 12.37 2.16 3.60
C ASP A 272 13.68 2.53 4.33
N ASP A 273 13.73 3.70 5.00
CA ASP A 273 14.93 4.23 5.66
C ASP A 273 14.75 4.48 7.18
N THR A 274 13.96 3.65 7.87
CA THR A 274 13.95 3.59 9.35
C THR A 274 14.06 2.18 9.86
#